data_AF-A0A1G3QXE4-F1
#
_entry.id   AF-A0A1G3QXE4-F1
#
_cell.length_a   1.000
_cell.length_b   1.000
_cell.length_c   1.000
_cell.angle_alpha   90.00
_cell.angle_beta   90.00
_cell.angle_gamma   90.00
#
_symmetry.space_group_name_H-M   'P 1'
#
loop_
_entity.id
_entity.type
_entity.pdbx_description
1 polymer ?
#
loop_
_entity_poly.entity_id
_entity_poly.type
_entity_poly.pdbx_seq_one_letter_code
_entity_poly.pdbx_strand_id
1 'polypeptide(L)' 'MKMTLEVDEKKLAKVMKLTGIRTKTAAVEYALGTAERAARREKLFAIRWKPEELAAAVDPAYDVLTLRHTDGR' A
#
# COMPACT_ATOMS: atom_id res chain seq x y z
N MET A 1 -2.90 -21.05 -10.72
CA MET A 1 -4.18 -21.66 -10.28
C MET A 1 -5.32 -21.09 -11.12
N LYS A 2 -6.28 -21.90 -11.55
CA LYS A 2 -7.45 -21.42 -12.33
C LYS A 2 -8.66 -21.37 -11.42
N MET A 3 -9.37 -20.24 -11.42
CA MET A 3 -10.55 -20.01 -10.61
C MET A 3 -11.54 -19.18 -11.42
N THR A 4 -12.83 -19.47 -11.26
CA THR A 4 -13.91 -18.66 -11.84
C THR A 4 -14.49 -17.81 -10.72
N LEU A 5 -14.58 -16.51 -10.93
CA LEU A 5 -15.19 -15.58 -9.99
C LEU A 5 -16.01 -14.54 -10.74
N GLU A 6 -17.07 -14.06 -10.10
CA GLU A 6 -17.90 -12.99 -10.65
C GLU A 6 -17.31 -11.63 -10.27
N VAL A 7 -17.13 -10.76 -11.26
CA VAL A 7 -16.57 -9.41 -11.08
C VAL A 7 -17.42 -8.41 -11.83
N ASP A 8 -17.72 -7.30 -11.18
CA ASP A 8 -18.28 -6.12 -11.85
C ASP A 8 -17.30 -5.59 -12.91
N GLU A 9 -17.67 -5.78 -14.18
CA GLU A 9 -16.85 -5.45 -15.33
C GLU A 9 -16.56 -3.94 -15.43
N LYS A 10 -17.47 -3.09 -14.95
CA LYS A 10 -17.27 -1.62 -14.96
C LYS A 10 -16.17 -1.22 -13.99
N LYS A 11 -16.15 -1.84 -12.80
CA LYS A 11 -15.09 -1.61 -11.80
C LYS A 11 -13.75 -2.11 -12.30
N LEU A 12 -13.72 -3.31 -12.88
CA LEU A 12 -12.48 -3.89 -13.44
C LEU A 12 -11.91 -3.03 -14.56
N ALA A 13 -12.74 -2.58 -15.50
CA ALA A 13 -12.34 -1.68 -16.58
C ALA A 13 -11.79 -0.35 -16.05
N LYS A 14 -12.39 0.20 -14.99
CA LYS A 14 -11.91 1.43 -14.35
C LYS A 14 -10.53 1.24 -13.72
N VAL A 15 -10.31 0.13 -13.01
CA VAL A 15 -8.99 -0.21 -12.43
C VAL A 15 -7.95 -0.31 -13.54
N MET A 16 -8.24 -1.06 -14.60
CA MET A 16 -7.35 -1.23 -15.75
C MET A 16 -7.02 0.12 -16.42
N LYS A 17 -7.99 1.00 -16.60
CA LYS A 17 -7.78 2.33 -17.18
C LYS A 17 -6.88 3.21 -16.31
N LEU A 18 -7.06 3.17 -14.99
CA LEU A 18 -6.29 4.00 -14.05
C LEU A 18 -4.85 3.50 -13.89
N THR A 19 -4.62 2.19 -13.97
CA THR A 19 -3.29 1.60 -13.76
C THR A 19 -2.53 1.32 -15.05
N GLY A 20 -3.20 1.36 -16.21
CA GLY A 20 -2.65 0.97 -17.49
C GLY A 20 -2.49 -0.54 -17.69
N ILE A 21 -3.01 -1.36 -16.77
CA ILE A 21 -2.91 -2.82 -16.85
C ILE A 21 -3.78 -3.35 -17.99
N ARG A 22 -3.19 -4.19 -18.85
CA ARG A 22 -3.83 -4.65 -20.09
C ARG A 22 -4.64 -5.94 -19.97
N THR A 23 -4.43 -6.73 -18.92
CA THR A 23 -5.13 -8.01 -18.74
C THR A 23 -6.01 -8.02 -17.50
N LYS A 24 -7.17 -8.68 -17.60
CA LYS A 24 -8.11 -8.83 -16.47
C LYS A 24 -7.45 -9.53 -15.28
N THR A 25 -6.67 -10.58 -15.53
CA THR A 25 -5.94 -11.32 -14.49
C THR A 25 -4.96 -10.44 -13.74
N ALA A 26 -4.11 -9.68 -14.46
CA ALA A 26 -3.15 -8.80 -13.81
C ALA A 26 -3.83 -7.66 -13.04
N ALA A 27 -4.99 -7.19 -13.50
CA ALA A 27 -5.74 -6.16 -12.80
C ALA A 27 -6.32 -6.67 -11.48
N VAL A 28 -6.82 -7.92 -11.46
CA VAL A 28 -7.28 -8.58 -10.24
C VAL A 28 -6.12 -8.83 -9.27
N GLU A 29 -4.99 -9.34 -9.77
CA GLU A 29 -3.78 -9.55 -8.97
C GLU A 29 -3.28 -8.25 -8.32
N TYR A 30 -3.22 -7.17 -9.11
CA TYR A 30 -2.88 -5.85 -8.62
C TYR A 30 -3.85 -5.36 -7.53
N ALA A 31 -5.15 -5.54 -7.73
CA ALA A 31 -6.17 -5.12 -6.78
C ALA A 31 -6.03 -5.87 -5.45
N LEU A 32 -5.83 -7.20 -5.50
CA LEU A 32 -5.63 -8.02 -4.30
C LEU A 32 -4.35 -7.63 -3.55
N GLY A 33 -3.24 -7.46 -4.25
CA GLY A 33 -1.99 -7.02 -3.61
C GLY A 33 -2.10 -5.63 -2.99
N THR A 34 -2.87 -4.74 -3.61
CA THR A 34 -3.12 -3.39 -3.04
C THR A 34 -4.01 -3.45 -1.81
N ALA A 35 -5.06 -4.26 -1.84
CA ALA A 35 -5.94 -4.48 -0.69
C ALA A 35 -5.19 -5.12 0.48
N GLU A 36 -4.31 -6.08 0.21
CA GLU A 36 -3.48 -6.69 1.25
C GLU A 36 -2.54 -5.67 1.89
N ARG A 37 -1.85 -4.84 1.09
CA ARG A 37 -1.00 -3.77 1.63
C ARG A 37 -1.80 -2.79 2.48
N ALA A 38 -3.00 -2.42 2.05
CA ALA A 38 -3.88 -1.55 2.82
C ALA A 38 -4.25 -2.18 4.18
N ALA A 39 -4.68 -3.44 4.19
CA ALA A 39 -5.02 -4.16 5.41
C ALA A 39 -3.82 -4.31 6.36
N ARG A 40 -2.62 -4.59 5.83
CA ARG A 40 -1.38 -4.64 6.63
C ARG A 40 -1.06 -3.29 7.29
N ARG A 41 -1.21 -2.19 6.55
CA ARG A 41 -1.02 -0.83 7.10
C ARG A 41 -2.04 -0.54 8.19
N GLU A 42 -3.32 -0.80 7.94
CA GLU A 42 -4.38 -0.57 8.94
C GLU A 42 -4.12 -1.37 10.22
N LYS A 43 -3.72 -2.64 10.08
CA LYS A 43 -3.33 -3.48 11.22
C LYS A 43 -2.14 -2.89 11.98
N LEU A 44 -1.13 -2.37 11.29
CA LEU A 44 0.03 -1.73 11.92
C LEU A 44 -0.39 -0.47 12.70
N PHE A 45 -1.23 0.39 12.11
CA PHE A 45 -1.70 1.61 12.74
C PHE A 45 -2.73 1.39 13.86
N ALA A 46 -3.43 0.26 13.85
CA ALA A 46 -4.35 -0.10 14.93
C ALA A 46 -3.64 -0.52 16.22
N ILE A 47 -2.34 -0.84 16.17
CA ILE A 47 -1.55 -1.12 17.36
C ILE A 47 -1.43 0.18 18.17
N ARG A 48 -1.83 0.15 19.45
CA ARG A 48 -1.52 1.21 20.40
C ARG A 48 -0.13 0.97 20.97
N TRP A 49 0.83 1.78 20.54
CA TRP A 49 2.19 1.75 21.06
C TRP A 49 2.21 2.51 22.38
N LYS A 50 3.01 2.02 23.33
CA LYS A 50 3.30 2.82 24.53
C LYS A 50 4.24 3.98 24.15
N PRO A 51 4.21 5.11 24.89
CA PRO A 51 5.08 6.26 24.61
C PRO A 51 6.58 5.90 24.52
N GLU A 52 7.04 4.97 25.36
CA GLU A 52 8.43 4.49 25.39
C GLU A 52 8.81 3.72 24.12
N GLU A 53 7.90 2.88 23.60
CA GLU A 53 8.11 2.10 22.37
C GLU A 53 8.14 3.01 21.14
N LEU A 54 7.32 4.07 21.16
CA LEU A 54 7.30 5.07 20.09
C LEU A 54 8.60 5.89 20.05
N ALA A 55 9.14 6.24 21.22
CA ALA A 55 10.41 6.96 21.33
C ALA A 55 11.59 6.14 20.80
N ALA A 56 11.54 4.81 20.92
CA ALA A 56 12.53 3.89 20.36
C ALA A 56 12.25 3.48 18.90
N ALA A 57 11.10 3.86 18.33
CA ALA A 57 10.68 3.45 16.99
C ALA A 57 11.45 4.16 15.87
N VAL A 58 12.03 5.32 16.17
CA VAL A 58 12.82 6.12 15.23
C VAL A 58 14.29 5.99 15.61
N ASP A 59 15.12 5.58 14.66
CA ASP A 59 16.56 5.54 14.86
C ASP A 59 17.07 6.97 15.19
N PRO A 60 17.82 7.18 16.28
CA PRO A 60 18.36 8.50 16.61
C PRO A 60 19.23 9.12 15.51
N ALA A 61 19.83 8.32 14.63
CA ALA A 61 20.59 8.77 13.47
C ALA A 61 19.69 9.20 12.29
N TYR A 62 18.36 9.03 12.41
CA TYR A 62 17.40 9.41 11.38
C TYR A 62 17.13 10.92 11.40
N ASP A 63 18.00 11.68 10.72
CA ASP A 63 17.86 13.12 10.58
C ASP A 63 16.86 13.49 9.48
N VAL A 64 15.62 13.72 9.90
CA VAL A 64 14.50 14.11 9.03
C VAL A 64 14.74 15.45 8.32
N LEU A 65 15.48 16.38 8.94
CA LEU A 65 15.72 17.71 8.38
C LEU A 65 16.68 17.62 7.20
N THR A 66 17.78 16.87 7.34
CA THR A 66 18.73 16.66 6.24
C THR A 66 18.08 16.00 5.03
N LEU A 67 17.27 14.95 5.24
CA LEU A 67 16.59 14.22 4.16
C LEU A 67 15.58 15.10 3.40
N ARG A 68 14.87 15.99 4.10
CA ARG A 68 13.92 16.94 3.47
C ARG A 68 14.62 18.03 2.66
N HIS A 69 15.82 18.44 3.08
CA HIS A 69 16.62 19.41 2.32
C HIS A 69 17.23 18.82 1.05
N THR A 70 17.49 17.51 1.03
CA THR A 70 18.02 16.82 -0.15
C THR A 70 16.96 16.49 -1.19
N ASP A 71 15.73 16.18 -0.79
CA ASP A 71 14.59 15.91 -1.72
C ASP A 71 13.97 17.18 -2.32
N GLY A 72 14.37 18.36 -1.84
CA GLY A 72 13.90 19.67 -2.31
C GLY A 72 14.71 20.28 -3.46
N ARG A 73 15.49 19.49 -4.21
CA ARG A 73 16.26 19.94 -5.39
C ARG A 73 15.99 19.09 -6.61
#